data_AF-X1UXH5-F1
#
_entry.id   AF-X1UXH5-F1
#
_cell.length_a   1.000
_cell.length_b   1.000
_cell.length_c   1.000
_cell.angle_alpha   90.00
_cell.angle_beta   90.00
_cell.angle_gamma   90.00
#
_symmetry.space_group_name_H-M   'P 1'
#
loop_
_entity.id
_entity.type
_entity.pdbx_description
1 polymer ?
#
loop_
_entity_poly.entity_id
_entity_poly.type
_entity_poly.pdbx_seq_one_letter_code
_entity_poly.pdbx_strand_id
1 'polypeptide(L)' 'MTTELDELIQYWKNTLFRHSFLMPPSVQYLVGLTIEHLKELKTLKEA' A
#
# COMPACT_ATOMS: atom_id res chain seq x y z
N MET A 1 -15.20 0.38 -11.13
CA MET A 1 -14.28 1.33 -11.80
C MET A 1 -13.03 1.37 -10.95
N THR A 2 -11.87 1.05 -11.49
CA THR A 2 -10.61 1.07 -10.71
C THR A 2 -10.37 2.50 -10.26
N THR A 3 -10.23 2.71 -8.96
CA THR A 3 -9.99 4.05 -8.41
C THR A 3 -8.49 4.34 -8.38
N GLU A 4 -8.10 5.62 -8.34
CA GLU A 4 -6.69 5.99 -8.10
C GLU A 4 -6.14 5.34 -6.81
N LEU A 5 -6.99 5.10 -5.82
CA LEU A 5 -6.62 4.41 -4.58
C LEU A 5 -6.31 2.93 -4.81
N ASP A 6 -7.04 2.24 -5.69
CA ASP A 6 -6.75 0.86 -6.05
C ASP A 6 -5.38 0.73 -6.72
N GLU A 7 -5.05 1.66 -7.61
CA GLU A 7 -3.76 1.71 -8.29
C GLU A 7 -2.61 1.96 -7.30
N LEU A 8 -2.78 2.89 -6.36
CA LEU A 8 -1.79 3.18 -5.31
C LEU A 8 -1.59 1.99 -4.36
N ILE A 9 -2.68 1.35 -3.92
CA ILE A 9 -2.60 0.14 -3.08
C ILE A 9 -1.82 -0.95 -3.82
N GLN A 10 -2.13 -1.16 -5.10
CA GLN A 10 -1.46 -2.19 -5.90
C GLN A 10 0.02 -1.86 -6.15
N TYR A 11 0.35 -0.59 -6.37
CA TYR A 11 1.73 -0.12 -6.50
C TYR A 11 2.54 -0.46 -5.24
N TRP A 12 2.03 -0.14 -4.06
CA TRP A 12 2.76 -0.42 -2.80
C TRP A 12 2.85 -1.90 -2.49
N LYS A 13 1.79 -2.68 -2.75
CA LYS A 13 1.85 -4.15 -2.66
C LYS A 13 2.93 -4.74 -3.56
N ASN A 14 2.98 -4.30 -4.82
CA ASN A 14 3.99 -4.74 -5.77
C ASN A 14 5.41 -4.31 -5.34
N THR A 15 5.53 -3.10 -4.80
CA THR A 15 6.80 -2.55 -4.31
C THR A 15 7.33 -3.38 -3.13
N LEU A 16 6.47 -3.69 -2.15
CA LEU A 16 6.81 -4.54 -1.03
C LEU A 16 7.17 -5.96 -1.48
N PHE A 17 6.37 -6.56 -2.37
CA PHE A 17 6.63 -7.92 -2.88
C PHE A 17 7.96 -8.02 -3.64
N ARG A 18 8.26 -7.06 -4.52
CA ARG A 18 9.44 -7.11 -5.40
C ARG A 18 10.73 -6.67 -4.72
N HIS A 19 10.65 -5.76 -3.75
CA HIS A 19 11.83 -5.10 -3.18
C HIS A 19 12.00 -5.32 -1.67
N SER A 20 11.14 -6.10 -1.00
CA SER A 20 11.25 -6.38 0.44
C SER A 20 12.65 -6.83 0.85
N PHE A 21 13.28 -7.70 0.06
CA PHE A 21 14.63 -8.19 0.33
C PHE A 21 15.71 -7.09 0.34
N LEU A 22 15.48 -5.99 -0.38
CA LEU A 22 16.38 -4.82 -0.44
C LEU A 22 16.01 -3.74 0.59
N MET A 23 14.91 -3.91 1.32
CA MET A 23 14.39 -2.93 2.26
C MET A 23 14.77 -3.30 3.69
N PRO A 24 15.27 -2.34 4.50
CA PRO A 24 15.36 -2.50 5.94
C PRO A 24 13.99 -2.87 6.54
N PRO A 25 13.94 -3.63 7.65
CA PRO A 25 12.67 -4.01 8.28
C PRO A 25 11.77 -2.82 8.63
N SER A 26 12.36 -1.69 9.02
CA SER A 26 11.63 -0.44 9.30
C SER A 26 10.91 0.10 8.06
N VAL A 27 11.54 0.03 6.89
CA VAL A 27 10.95 0.47 5.62
C VAL A 27 9.84 -0.49 5.20
N GLN A 28 10.04 -1.81 5.35
CA GLN A 28 8.99 -2.79 5.07
C GLN A 28 7.74 -2.54 5.94
N TYR A 29 7.95 -2.25 7.23
CA TYR A 29 6.88 -1.91 8.16
C TYR A 29 6.13 -0.64 7.73
N LEU A 30 6.85 0.43 7.37
CA LEU A 30 6.23 1.68 6.92
C LEU A 30 5.44 1.51 5.62
N VAL A 31 5.93 0.70 4.67
CA VAL A 31 5.21 0.36 3.45
C VAL A 31 3.94 -0.44 3.78
N GLY A 32 4.01 -1.39 4.70
CA GLY A 32 2.86 -2.13 5.20
C GLY A 32 1.79 -1.21 5.81
N LEU A 33 2.19 -0.29 6.70
CA LEU A 33 1.29 0.71 7.26
C LEU A 33 0.65 1.61 6.20
N THR A 34 1.44 2.02 5.19
CA THR A 34 0.95 2.84 4.08
C THR A 34 -0.17 2.12 3.33
N ILE A 35 -0.02 0.81 3.07
CA ILE A 35 -1.04 -0.01 2.42
C ILE A 35 -2.33 -0.05 3.26
N GLU A 36 -2.23 -0.24 4.58
CA GLU A 36 -3.41 -0.26 5.46
C GLU A 36 -4.12 1.09 5.49
N HIS A 37 -3.41 2.20 5.66
CA HIS A 37 -4.01 3.54 5.63
C HIS A 37 -4.69 3.87 4.29
N LEU A 38 -4.14 3.41 3.17
CA LEU A 38 -4.78 3.58 1.85
C LEU A 38 -6.08 2.79 1.73
N LYS A 39 -6.15 1.58 2.32
CA LYS A 39 -7.41 0.82 2.37
C LYS A 39 -8.45 1.51 3.24
N GLU A 40 -8.06 2.02 4.39
CA GLU A 40 -8.96 2.79 5.27
C GLU A 40 -9.51 4.02 4.56
N LEU A 41 -8.64 4.78 3.89
CA LEU A 41 -9.05 5.95 3.10
C LEU A 41 -10.01 5.56 1.96
N LYS A 42 -9.80 4.42 1.32
CA LYS A 42 -10.72 3.89 0.31
C LYS A 42 -12.08 3.59 0.92
N THR A 43 -12.13 2.89 2.05
CA THR A 43 -13.39 2.61 2.75
C THR A 43 -14.13 3.90 3.12
N LEU A 44 -13.42 4.94 3.58
CA LEU A 44 -14.03 6.23 3.90
C LEU A 44 -14.55 7.00 2.69
N LYS A 45 -13.95 6.84 1.50
CA LYS A 45 -14.42 7.50 0.27
C LYS A 45 -15.57 6.77 -0.42
N GLU A 46 -15.71 5.47 -0.18
CA GLU A 46 -16.75 4.61 -0.78
C GLU A 46 -17.97 4.42 0.13
N ALA A 47 -17.89 4.86 1.40
CA ALA A 47 -19.00 4.89 2.36
C ALA A 47 -19.90 6.12 2.14
#